data_AF-A0A1Z5JJ14-F1
#
_entry.id   AF-A0A1Z5JJ14-F1
#
_cell.length_a   1.000
_cell.length_b   1.000
_cell.length_c   1.000
_cell.angle_alpha   90.00
_cell.angle_beta   90.00
_cell.angle_gamma   90.00
#
_symmetry.space_group_name_H-M   'P 1'
#
loop_
_entity.id
_entity.type
_entity.pdbx_description
1 polymer ?
#
loop_
_entity_poly.entity_id
_entity_poly.type
_entity_poly.pdbx_seq_one_letter_code
_entity_poly.pdbx_strand_id
1 'polypeptide(L)'
;MDPQQPRKQVFATMEWVDVAGLCRGAYRGEGLGNRFLATIRDCHAICHVVRVFLDKNTVHVDGRVDPKADMQAIHLELLMADLEHVQRRLARTTCQGTERQALELVLVIL
;
A
#
# COMPACT_ATOMS: atom_id res chain seq x y z
N MET A 1 12.22 -7.35 49.15
CA MET A 1 11.77 -8.04 47.93
C MET A 1 11.46 -6.94 46.95
N ASP A 2 12.25 -6.82 45.88
CA ASP A 2 12.21 -5.66 44.98
C ASP A 2 10.91 -5.67 44.15
N PRO A 3 10.06 -4.63 44.19
CA PRO A 3 8.74 -4.64 43.57
C PRO A 3 8.74 -4.60 42.02
N GLN A 4 9.90 -4.79 41.38
CA GLN A 4 10.14 -4.40 39.99
C GLN A 4 10.30 -5.56 38.99
N GLN A 5 10.16 -6.83 39.40
CA GLN A 5 10.21 -7.96 38.46
C GLN A 5 8.95 -8.84 38.50
N PRO A 6 8.10 -8.79 37.45
CA PRO A 6 6.95 -9.68 37.34
C PRO A 6 7.41 -11.13 37.10
N ARG A 7 6.70 -12.10 37.70
CA ARG A 7 7.00 -13.54 37.59
C ARG A 7 6.88 -14.11 36.17
N LYS A 8 6.17 -13.41 35.28
CA LYS A 8 6.00 -13.78 33.88
C LYS A 8 5.94 -12.50 33.04
N GLN A 9 6.78 -12.42 32.02
CA GLN A 9 6.73 -11.39 31.01
C GLN A 9 5.95 -11.92 29.80
N VAL A 10 5.00 -11.13 29.30
CA VAL A 10 4.26 -11.41 28.08
C VAL A 10 4.48 -10.24 27.13
N PHE A 11 5.07 -10.52 25.97
CA PHE A 11 5.37 -9.51 24.97
C PHE A 11 4.17 -9.29 24.05
N ALA A 12 4.07 -8.09 23.49
CA ALA A 12 3.16 -7.82 22.40
C ALA A 12 3.57 -8.61 21.15
N THR A 13 2.58 -9.09 20.41
CA THR A 13 2.76 -9.81 19.15
C THR A 13 2.31 -8.95 17.99
N MET A 14 3.01 -9.05 16.85
CA MET A 14 2.66 -8.38 15.60
C MET A 14 2.78 -9.39 14.47
N GLU A 15 1.79 -9.39 13.58
CA GLU A 15 1.74 -10.27 12.41
C GLU A 15 2.26 -9.54 11.18
N TRP A 16 3.05 -10.25 10.37
CA TRP A 16 3.60 -9.74 9.12
C TRP A 16 3.10 -10.59 7.98
N VAL A 17 2.60 -9.92 6.94
CA VAL A 17 2.20 -10.57 5.69
C VAL A 17 3.19 -10.12 4.63
N ASP A 18 3.92 -11.06 4.04
CA ASP A 18 4.77 -10.78 2.90
C ASP A 18 3.91 -10.63 1.64
N VAL A 19 4.03 -9.49 0.98
CA VAL A 19 3.23 -9.16 -0.20
C VAL A 19 4.16 -9.18 -1.41
N ALA A 20 3.76 -9.91 -2.46
CA ALA A 20 4.53 -10.01 -3.70
C ALA A 20 4.90 -8.62 -4.27
N GLY A 21 6.01 -8.50 -5.00
CA GLY A 21 6.44 -7.21 -5.55
C GLY A 21 5.40 -6.55 -6.45
N LEU A 22 5.21 -5.25 -6.28
CA LEU A 22 4.37 -4.43 -7.14
C LEU A 22 5.05 -4.22 -8.50
N CYS A 23 4.41 -4.66 -9.58
CA CYS A 23 4.82 -4.32 -10.94
C CYS A 23 4.11 -3.04 -11.41
N ARG A 24 4.77 -2.26 -12.28
CA ARG A 24 4.13 -1.11 -12.95
C ARG A 24 2.81 -1.53 -13.60
N GLY A 25 1.76 -0.73 -13.42
CA GLY A 25 0.43 -0.98 -13.97
C GLY A 25 -0.46 -1.90 -13.13
N ALA A 26 -0.08 -2.21 -11.88
CA ALA A 26 -0.87 -3.02 -10.96
C ALA A 26 -2.25 -2.42 -10.64
N TYR A 27 -2.40 -1.08 -10.67
CA TYR A 27 -3.69 -0.42 -10.44
C TYR A 27 -4.78 -0.84 -11.44
N ARG A 28 -4.43 -1.28 -12.66
CA ARG A 28 -5.40 -1.70 -13.68
C ARG A 28 -6.06 -3.05 -13.37
N GLY A 29 -5.60 -3.77 -12.35
CA GLY A 29 -6.27 -4.97 -11.85
C GLY A 29 -6.10 -6.24 -12.70
N GLU A 30 -5.23 -6.22 -13.73
CA GLU A 30 -4.91 -7.41 -14.50
C GLU A 30 -3.73 -8.18 -13.86
N GLY A 31 -3.94 -9.47 -13.55
CA GLY A 31 -2.88 -10.37 -13.08
C GLY A 31 -2.49 -10.23 -11.60
N LEU A 32 -1.18 -10.32 -11.32
CA LEU A 32 -0.60 -10.37 -9.96
C LEU A 32 -0.88 -9.10 -9.13
N GLY A 33 -1.08 -7.94 -9.78
CA GLY A 33 -1.34 -6.67 -9.11
C GLY A 33 -2.67 -6.61 -8.34
N ASN A 34 -3.71 -7.32 -8.79
CA ASN A 34 -4.99 -7.34 -8.08
C ASN A 34 -4.90 -8.15 -6.78
N ARG A 35 -4.11 -9.23 -6.76
CA ARG A 35 -3.85 -10.00 -5.54
C ARG A 35 -3.08 -9.17 -4.52
N PHE A 36 -2.08 -8.41 -4.98
CA PHE A 36 -1.34 -7.45 -4.16
C PHE A 36 -2.26 -6.43 -3.46
N LEU A 37 -3.10 -5.74 -4.24
CA LEU A 37 -4.02 -4.73 -3.71
C LEU A 37 -5.08 -5.33 -2.78
N ALA A 38 -5.52 -6.57 -3.01
CA ALA A 38 -6.40 -7.27 -2.08
C ALA A 38 -5.71 -7.55 -0.74
N THR A 39 -4.49 -8.09 -0.75
CA THR A 39 -3.73 -8.38 0.48
C THR A 39 -3.46 -7.11 1.29
N ILE A 40 -3.12 -6.00 0.63
CA ILE A 40 -2.89 -4.73 1.34
C ILE A 40 -4.16 -4.19 2.00
N ARG A 41 -5.34 -4.38 1.38
CA ARG A 41 -6.61 -3.93 1.97
C ARG A 41 -6.97 -4.66 3.27
N ASP A 42 -6.46 -5.86 3.47
CA ASP A 42 -6.63 -6.62 4.71
C ASP A 42 -5.59 -6.24 5.79
N CYS A 43 -4.59 -5.41 5.43
CA CYS A 43 -3.55 -4.95 6.34
C CYS A 43 -3.87 -3.58 6.94
N HIS A 44 -3.41 -3.35 8.17
CA HIS A 44 -3.57 -2.06 8.87
C HIS A 44 -2.40 -1.10 8.63
N ALA A 45 -1.24 -1.63 8.23
CA ALA A 45 -0.03 -0.85 7.98
C ALA A 45 0.76 -1.50 6.84
N ILE A 46 1.47 -0.65 6.08
CA ILE A 46 2.31 -1.07 4.96
C ILE A 46 3.76 -0.72 5.29
N CYS A 47 4.65 -1.71 5.20
CA CYS A 47 6.09 -1.48 5.29
C CYS A 47 6.68 -1.42 3.88
N HIS A 48 7.13 -0.23 3.48
CA HIS A 48 7.69 -0.01 2.15
C HIS A 48 9.19 -0.23 2.17
N VAL A 49 9.65 -1.34 1.59
CA VAL A 49 11.07 -1.67 1.48
C VAL A 49 11.62 -1.13 0.16
N VAL A 50 12.53 -0.15 0.26
CA VAL A 50 13.18 0.47 -0.91
C VAL A 50 14.64 0.03 -0.98
N ARG A 51 15.09 -0.35 -2.18
CA ARG A 51 16.49 -0.75 -2.42
C ARG A 51 17.38 0.49 -2.51
N VAL A 52 18.41 0.58 -1.67
CA VAL A 52 19.39 1.69 -1.66
C VAL A 52 20.84 1.21 -1.87
N PHE A 53 21.02 0.04 -2.50
CA PHE A 53 22.34 -0.53 -2.74
C PHE A 53 22.49 -1.06 -4.18
N LEU A 54 23.71 -0.98 -4.69
CA LEU A 54 24.10 -1.53 -5.99
C LEU A 54 24.65 -2.95 -5.78
N ASP A 55 24.04 -3.92 -6.46
CA ASP A 55 24.51 -5.31 -6.50
C ASP A 55 24.37 -5.82 -7.94
N LYS A 56 25.45 -6.40 -8.47
CA LYS A 56 25.55 -6.96 -9.84
C LYS A 56 24.76 -8.26 -9.98
N ASN A 57 24.46 -8.95 -8.89
CA ASN A 57 23.70 -10.21 -8.90
C ASN A 57 22.18 -9.99 -8.88
N THR A 58 21.71 -8.74 -8.71
CA THR A 58 20.29 -8.43 -8.60
C THR A 58 19.86 -7.47 -9.70
N VAL A 59 19.12 -8.00 -10.67
CA VAL A 59 18.58 -7.23 -11.80
C VAL A 59 17.50 -6.26 -11.30
N HIS A 60 17.65 -4.98 -11.63
CA HIS A 60 16.60 -3.99 -11.43
C HIS A 60 15.69 -3.97 -12.66
N VAL A 61 14.37 -3.86 -12.46
CA VAL A 61 13.39 -3.89 -13.57
C VAL A 61 13.63 -2.77 -14.59
N ASP A 62 14.11 -1.62 -14.12
CA ASP A 62 14.48 -0.46 -14.94
C ASP A 62 15.97 -0.42 -15.34
N GLY A 63 16.74 -1.45 -15.04
CA GLY A 63 18.18 -1.53 -15.34
C GLY A 63 19.07 -0.62 -14.49
N ARG A 64 18.51 0.30 -13.69
CA ARG A 64 19.22 1.15 -12.73
C ARG A 64 18.45 1.23 -11.42
N VAL A 65 19.18 1.21 -10.30
CA VAL A 65 18.60 1.44 -8.97
C VAL A 65 18.41 2.94 -8.76
N ASP A 66 17.17 3.38 -8.57
CA ASP A 66 16.81 4.75 -8.19
C ASP A 66 15.76 4.69 -7.06
N PRO A 67 16.19 4.80 -5.78
CA PRO A 67 15.30 4.70 -4.63
C PRO A 67 14.14 5.70 -4.66
N LYS A 68 14.36 6.89 -5.23
CA LYS A 68 13.34 7.93 -5.30
C LYS A 68 12.30 7.59 -6.35
N ALA A 69 12.74 7.13 -7.51
CA ALA A 69 11.85 6.69 -8.57
C ALA A 69 11.02 5.47 -8.14
N ASP A 70 11.63 4.50 -7.46
CA ASP A 70 10.95 3.31 -6.95
C ASP A 70 9.86 3.68 -5.93
N MET A 71 10.18 4.59 -5.00
CA MET A 71 9.22 5.07 -4.01
C MET A 71 8.04 5.80 -4.69
N GLN A 72 8.33 6.64 -5.67
CA GLN A 72 7.32 7.37 -6.43
C GLN A 72 6.43 6.42 -7.25
N ALA A 73 7.01 5.37 -7.85
CA ALA A 73 6.26 4.38 -8.61
C ALA A 73 5.25 3.66 -7.70
N ILE A 74 5.66 3.22 -6.52
CA ILE A 74 4.77 2.54 -5.58
C ILE A 74 3.66 3.47 -5.07
N HIS A 75 3.99 4.71 -4.68
CA HIS A 75 2.97 5.68 -4.28
C HIS A 75 1.98 5.99 -5.40
N LEU A 76 2.44 6.16 -6.63
CA LEU A 76 1.58 6.45 -7.76
C LEU A 76 0.58 5.32 -8.02
N GLU A 77 1.02 4.07 -7.97
CA GLU A 77 0.16 2.90 -8.16
C GLU A 77 -0.91 2.78 -7.06
N LEU A 78 -0.55 3.01 -5.80
CA LEU A 78 -1.50 3.02 -4.68
C LEU A 78 -2.53 4.16 -4.84
N LEU A 79 -2.06 5.35 -5.18
CA LEU A 79 -2.91 6.51 -5.43
C LEU A 79 -3.90 6.27 -6.58
N MET A 80 -3.43 5.67 -7.67
CA MET A 80 -4.30 5.33 -8.80
C MET A 80 -5.35 4.27 -8.43
N ALA A 81 -4.99 3.28 -7.62
CA ALA A 81 -5.93 2.27 -7.13
C ALA A 81 -7.01 2.89 -6.23
N ASP A 82 -6.64 3.82 -5.34
CA ASP A 82 -7.56 4.56 -4.49
C ASP A 82 -8.49 5.45 -5.32
N LEU A 83 -7.93 6.18 -6.30
CA LEU A 83 -8.70 7.01 -7.22
C LEU A 83 -9.76 6.18 -7.95
N GLU A 84 -9.37 5.02 -8.51
CA GLU A 84 -10.31 4.14 -9.19
C GLU A 84 -11.40 3.61 -8.23
N HIS A 85 -11.03 3.29 -6.99
CA HIS A 85 -11.99 2.85 -5.98
C HIS A 85 -13.02 3.94 -5.66
N VAL A 86 -12.57 5.18 -5.44
CA VAL A 86 -13.43 6.34 -5.16
C VAL A 86 -14.36 6.61 -6.35
N GLN A 87 -13.84 6.58 -7.58
CA GLN A 87 -14.64 6.75 -8.80
C GLN A 87 -15.72 5.67 -8.94
N ARG A 88 -15.37 4.39 -8.73
CA ARG A 88 -16.34 3.28 -8.78
C ARG A 88 -17.42 3.42 -7.70
N ARG A 89 -17.08 3.87 -6.49
CA ARG A 89 -18.06 4.19 -5.45
C ARG A 89 -18.98 5.33 -5.90
N LEU A 90 -18.42 6.45 -6.37
CA LEU A 90 -19.18 7.61 -6.81
C LEU A 90 -20.19 7.27 -7.92
N ALA A 91 -19.79 6.43 -8.88
CA ALA A 91 -20.64 5.98 -9.97
C ALA A 91 -21.83 5.11 -9.50
N ARG A 92 -21.65 4.34 -8.42
CA ARG A 92 -22.70 3.49 -7.82
C ARG A 92 -23.60 4.26 -6.86
N THR A 93 -23.10 5.33 -6.26
CA THR A 93 -23.87 6.18 -5.33
C THR A 93 -24.87 7.03 -6.09
N THR A 94 -26.15 6.65 -6.03
CA THR A 94 -27.30 7.44 -6.51
C THR A 94 -27.72 8.55 -5.55
N CYS A 95 -27.16 8.57 -4.33
CA CYS A 95 -27.50 9.50 -3.26
C CYS A 95 -26.94 10.91 -3.55
N GLN A 96 -27.78 11.94 -3.50
CA GLN A 96 -27.35 13.34 -3.42
C GLN A 96 -27.24 13.73 -1.95
N GLY A 97 -26.02 13.97 -1.45
CA GLY A 97 -25.79 14.29 -0.04
C GLY A 97 -24.33 14.47 0.31
N THR A 98 -24.05 14.59 1.62
CA THR A 98 -22.71 14.81 2.19
C THR A 98 -21.69 13.74 1.83
N GLU A 99 -22.12 12.47 1.68
CA GLU A 99 -21.23 11.37 1.27
C GLU A 99 -20.67 11.57 -0.14
N ARG A 100 -21.49 12.10 -1.06
CA ARG A 100 -21.04 12.40 -2.43
C ARG A 100 -20.04 13.56 -2.44
N GLN A 101 -20.30 14.61 -1.67
CA GLN A 101 -19.37 15.74 -1.53
C GLN A 101 -18.04 15.32 -0.91
N ALA A 102 -18.05 14.44 0.08
CA ALA A 102 -16.83 13.90 0.67
C ALA A 102 -16.02 13.10 -0.35
N LEU A 103 -16.66 12.24 -1.15
CA LEU A 103 -15.99 11.48 -2.21
C LEU A 103 -15.46 12.39 -3.33
N GLU A 104 -16.20 13.42 -3.72
CA GLU A 104 -15.74 14.43 -4.68
C GLU A 104 -14.54 15.22 -4.14
N LEU A 105 -14.57 15.61 -2.86
CA LEU A 105 -13.45 16.31 -2.22
C LEU A 105 -12.18 15.44 -2.17
N VAL A 106 -12.32 14.16 -1.83
CA VAL A 106 -11.20 13.21 -1.86
C VAL A 106 -10.63 13.07 -3.27
N LEU A 107 -11.48 13.05 -4.30
CA LEU A 107 -11.05 12.99 -5.70
C LEU A 107 -10.24 14.22 -6.16
N VAL A 108 -10.45 15.39 -5.53
CA VAL A 108 -9.70 16.63 -5.85
C VAL A 108 -8.37 16.71 -5.11
N ILE A 109 -8.26 16.05 -3.95
CA ILE A 109 -7.09 16.13 -3.07
C ILE A 109 -6.01 15.09 -3.44
N LEU A 110 -6.42 13.95 -3.98
CA LEU A 110 -5.54 12.89 -4.52
C LEU A 110 -4.96 13.30 -5.88
#